data_AF-A0A7S1T1S7-F1
#
_entry.id   AF-A0A7S1T1S7-F1
#
_cell.length_a   1.000
_cell.length_b   1.000
_cell.length_c   1.000
_cell.angle_alpha   90.00
_cell.angle_beta   90.00
_cell.angle_gamma   90.00
#
_symmetry.space_group_name_H-M   'P 1'
#
loop_
_entity.id
_entity.type
_entity.pdbx_description
1 polymer ?
#
loop_
_entity_poly.entity_id
_entity_poly.type
_entity_poly.pdbx_seq_one_letter_code
_entity_poly.pdbx_strand_id
1 'polypeptide(L)'
;TNRPDALDAALRRAGRFDREISLGIPSEPARAKILQVQTRNMRLAGEMDFRAVSKATPGFVGADLAALVKEAAALAVKRCFQGLALPVARALAAVGAPDPVARSQAWSQRARERTPLDAGELAGLSITMTDFEEAVAKVQP
;
A
#
# COMPACT_ATOMS: atom_id res chain seq x y z
N THR A 1 8.61 2.67 -25.41
CA THR A 1 7.83 3.91 -25.60
C THR A 1 6.36 3.58 -25.52
N ASN A 2 5.52 4.47 -24.99
CA ASN A 2 4.06 4.28 -24.94
C ASN A 2 3.34 4.76 -26.21
N ARG A 3 4.09 5.35 -27.16
CA ARG A 3 3.57 5.85 -28.45
C ARG A 3 4.52 5.45 -29.59
N PRO A 4 4.60 4.16 -29.95
CA PRO A 4 5.49 3.70 -31.01
C PRO A 4 5.13 4.31 -32.38
N ASP A 5 3.85 4.60 -32.62
CA ASP A 5 3.38 5.18 -33.90
C ASP A 5 3.75 6.66 -34.08
N ALA A 6 4.10 7.35 -32.99
CA ALA A 6 4.61 8.72 -33.04
C ALA A 6 6.12 8.77 -33.34
N LEU A 7 6.80 7.63 -33.39
CA LEU A 7 8.21 7.54 -33.71
C LEU A 7 8.40 7.62 -35.23
N ASP A 8 9.41 8.38 -35.67
CA ASP A 8 9.77 8.44 -37.09
C ASP A 8 10.11 7.04 -37.65
N ALA A 9 9.44 6.66 -38.73
CA ALA A 9 9.64 5.38 -39.42
C ALA A 9 11.10 5.20 -39.90
N ALA A 10 11.84 6.28 -40.16
CA ALA A 10 13.25 6.22 -40.53
C ALA A 10 14.13 5.61 -39.41
N LEU A 11 13.76 5.77 -38.14
CA LEU A 11 14.49 5.22 -37.00
C LEU A 11 14.29 3.71 -36.81
N ARG A 12 13.21 3.15 -37.36
CA ARG A 12 12.85 1.71 -37.28
C ARG A 12 13.41 0.87 -38.44
N ARG A 13 14.12 1.49 -39.38
CA ARG A 13 14.79 0.79 -40.48
C ARG A 13 16.03 0.04 -39.97
N ALA A 14 16.44 -1.00 -40.70
CA ALA A 14 17.62 -1.80 -40.38
C ALA A 14 18.89 -0.93 -40.21
N GLY A 15 19.68 -1.24 -39.18
CA GLY A 15 20.90 -0.52 -38.78
C GLY A 15 20.69 0.60 -37.74
N ARG A 16 19.52 0.65 -37.08
CA ARG A 16 19.13 1.67 -36.10
C ARG A 16 18.41 1.01 -34.91
N PHE A 17 17.10 1.24 -34.72
CA PHE A 17 16.32 0.50 -33.74
C PHE A 17 15.88 -0.84 -34.35
N ASP A 18 16.81 -1.79 -34.32
CA ASP A 18 16.66 -3.07 -35.04
C ASP A 18 15.78 -4.11 -34.32
N ARG A 19 15.47 -3.87 -33.05
CA ARG A 19 14.70 -4.79 -32.20
C ARG A 19 13.65 -4.04 -31.41
N GLU A 20 12.46 -4.62 -31.36
CA GLU A 20 11.35 -4.11 -30.56
C GLU A 20 10.85 -5.22 -29.63
N ILE A 21 10.64 -4.87 -28.37
CA ILE A 21 10.06 -5.76 -27.38
C ILE A 21 8.77 -5.09 -26.90
N SER A 22 7.64 -5.70 -27.23
CA SER A 22 6.34 -5.22 -26.80
C SER A 22 6.08 -5.64 -25.35
N LEU A 23 5.95 -4.65 -24.47
CA LEU A 23 5.56 -4.87 -23.07
C LEU A 23 4.05 -4.67 -22.95
N GLY A 24 3.31 -5.77 -22.82
CA GLY A 24 1.86 -5.77 -22.65
C GLY A 24 1.42 -5.74 -21.18
N ILE A 25 0.10 -5.82 -20.99
CA ILE A 25 -0.51 -5.97 -19.66
C ILE A 25 -0.08 -7.33 -19.07
N PRO A 26 0.38 -7.38 -17.81
CA PRO A 26 0.83 -8.61 -17.18
C PRO A 26 -0.33 -9.60 -16.99
N SER A 27 -0.04 -10.89 -17.19
CA SER A 27 -0.96 -11.99 -16.88
C SER A 27 -1.19 -12.12 -15.36
N GLU A 28 -2.25 -12.82 -14.95
CA GLU A 28 -2.53 -13.09 -13.52
C GLU A 28 -1.31 -13.63 -12.74
N PRO A 29 -0.57 -14.67 -13.20
CA PRO A 29 0.61 -15.13 -12.49
C PRO A 29 1.76 -14.11 -12.50
N ALA A 30 1.86 -13.27 -13.53
CA ALA A 30 2.84 -12.20 -13.56
C ALA A 30 2.49 -11.10 -12.54
N ARG A 31 1.22 -10.72 -12.41
CA ARG A 31 0.75 -9.77 -11.39
C ARG A 31 1.01 -10.27 -9.97
N ALA A 32 0.76 -11.56 -9.70
CA ALA A 32 1.09 -12.15 -8.40
C ALA A 32 2.60 -12.04 -8.07
N LYS A 33 3.48 -12.29 -9.06
CA LYS A 33 4.94 -12.09 -8.89
C LYS A 33 5.31 -10.62 -8.68
N ILE A 34 4.68 -9.71 -9.40
CA ILE A 34 4.91 -8.27 -9.21
C ILE A 34 4.53 -7.87 -7.77
N LEU A 35 3.38 -8.31 -7.28
CA LEU A 35 2.95 -8.06 -5.90
C LEU A 35 3.97 -8.58 -4.89
N GLN A 36 4.42 -9.83 -5.03
CA GLN A 36 5.47 -10.41 -4.17
C GLN A 36 6.74 -9.56 -4.14
N VAL A 37 7.20 -9.07 -5.30
CA VAL A 37 8.40 -8.22 -5.40
C VAL A 37 8.16 -6.86 -4.74
N GLN A 38 6.98 -6.25 -4.95
CA GLN A 38 6.65 -4.95 -4.36
C GLN A 38 6.52 -5.03 -2.84
N THR A 39 6.07 -6.16 -2.29
CA THR A 39 5.88 -6.35 -0.85
C THR A 39 7.09 -6.95 -0.13
N ARG A 40 8.18 -7.29 -0.84
CA ARG A 40 9.32 -8.03 -0.27
C ARG A 40 9.99 -7.37 0.95
N ASN A 41 9.92 -6.04 1.05
CA ASN A 41 10.54 -5.25 2.12
C ASN A 41 9.50 -4.73 3.13
N MET A 42 8.26 -5.23 3.07
CA MET A 42 7.16 -4.77 3.91
C MET A 42 6.85 -5.78 5.01
N ARG A 43 6.29 -5.30 6.12
CA ARG A 43 5.80 -6.17 7.20
C ARG A 43 4.45 -6.73 6.80
N LEU A 44 4.40 -8.02 6.47
CA LEU A 44 3.18 -8.74 6.11
C LEU A 44 2.71 -9.59 7.30
N ALA A 45 1.41 -9.69 7.48
CA ALA A 45 0.80 -10.52 8.50
C ALA A 45 0.64 -11.96 7.97
N GLY A 46 1.59 -12.82 8.32
CA GLY A 46 1.56 -14.24 7.93
C GLY A 46 1.80 -14.46 6.43
N GLU A 47 1.28 -15.57 5.92
CA GLU A 47 1.38 -15.96 4.51
C GLU A 47 0.32 -15.22 3.68
N MET A 48 0.77 -14.39 2.73
CA MET A 48 -0.11 -13.59 1.88
C MET A 48 -0.47 -14.32 0.59
N ASP A 49 -1.78 -14.47 0.31
CA ASP A 49 -2.26 -15.04 -0.95
C ASP A 49 -2.33 -13.97 -2.06
N PHE A 50 -1.18 -13.68 -2.67
CA PHE A 50 -1.12 -12.78 -3.82
C PHE A 50 -1.83 -13.30 -5.07
N ARG A 51 -2.20 -14.59 -5.11
CA ARG A 51 -2.98 -15.15 -6.21
C ARG A 51 -4.45 -14.73 -6.11
N ALA A 52 -4.98 -14.61 -4.90
CA ALA A 52 -6.31 -14.03 -4.69
C ALA A 52 -6.34 -12.56 -5.14
N VAL A 53 -5.34 -11.77 -4.76
CA VAL A 53 -5.23 -10.35 -5.15
C VAL A 53 -5.05 -10.20 -6.67
N SER A 54 -4.25 -11.05 -7.31
CA SER A 54 -4.02 -10.96 -8.76
C SER A 54 -5.27 -11.31 -9.58
N LYS A 55 -6.13 -12.21 -9.10
CA LYS A 55 -7.44 -12.50 -9.70
C LYS A 55 -8.39 -11.31 -9.64
N ALA A 56 -8.35 -10.54 -8.55
CA ALA A 56 -9.20 -9.38 -8.35
C ALA A 56 -8.72 -8.11 -9.09
N THR A 57 -7.57 -8.17 -9.79
CA THR A 57 -6.94 -7.01 -10.44
C THR A 57 -6.72 -7.21 -11.96
N PRO A 58 -7.75 -7.61 -12.74
CA PRO A 58 -7.61 -7.72 -14.18
C PRO A 58 -7.30 -6.36 -14.81
N GLY A 59 -6.40 -6.32 -15.80
CA GLY A 59 -6.02 -5.09 -16.50
C GLY A 59 -4.93 -4.26 -15.82
N PHE A 60 -4.64 -4.50 -14.53
CA PHE A 60 -3.66 -3.73 -13.78
C PHE A 60 -2.26 -3.90 -14.36
N VAL A 61 -1.56 -2.78 -14.53
CA VAL A 61 -0.13 -2.74 -14.86
C VAL A 61 0.73 -2.56 -13.60
N GLY A 62 2.05 -2.55 -13.77
CA GLY A 62 2.97 -2.46 -12.63
C GLY A 62 2.79 -1.20 -11.76
N ALA A 63 2.34 -0.09 -12.37
CA ALA A 63 2.05 1.15 -11.65
C ALA A 63 0.81 1.01 -10.75
N ASP A 64 -0.27 0.42 -11.26
CA ASP A 64 -1.53 0.26 -10.51
C ASP A 64 -1.34 -0.74 -9.37
N LEU A 65 -0.58 -1.83 -9.59
CA LEU A 65 -0.20 -2.76 -8.53
C LEU A 65 0.65 -2.07 -7.46
N ALA A 66 1.53 -1.14 -7.84
CA ALA A 66 2.29 -0.35 -6.88
C ALA A 66 1.38 0.61 -6.07
N ALA A 67 0.38 1.22 -6.73
CA ALA A 67 -0.62 2.05 -6.07
C ALA A 67 -1.48 1.23 -5.10
N LEU A 68 -1.90 0.02 -5.50
CA LEU A 68 -2.62 -0.93 -4.66
C LEU A 68 -1.86 -1.28 -3.39
N VAL A 69 -0.57 -1.63 -3.51
CA VAL A 69 0.29 -1.96 -2.36
C VAL A 69 0.45 -0.75 -1.44
N LYS A 70 0.57 0.47 -1.99
CA LYS A 70 0.63 1.70 -1.20
C LYS A 70 -0.67 1.97 -0.43
N GLU A 71 -1.82 1.76 -1.07
CA GLU A 71 -3.12 1.93 -0.42
C GLU A 71 -3.31 0.90 0.71
N ALA A 72 -2.97 -0.36 0.47
CA ALA A 72 -3.00 -1.39 1.52
C ALA A 72 -2.06 -1.04 2.69
N ALA A 73 -0.88 -0.46 2.42
CA ALA A 73 0.02 0.02 3.46
C ALA A 73 -0.56 1.19 4.24
N ALA A 74 -1.21 2.15 3.57
CA ALA A 74 -1.85 3.29 4.22
C ALA A 74 -2.99 2.83 5.15
N LEU A 75 -3.74 1.81 4.75
CA LEU A 75 -4.77 1.19 5.59
C LEU A 75 -4.19 0.51 6.82
N ALA A 76 -3.12 -0.26 6.66
CA ALA A 76 -2.41 -0.89 7.79
C ALA A 76 -1.88 0.16 8.78
N VAL A 77 -1.32 1.25 8.28
CA VAL A 77 -0.86 2.38 9.09
C VAL A 77 -2.03 3.03 9.83
N LYS A 78 -3.13 3.36 9.14
CA LYS A 78 -4.35 3.93 9.73
C LYS A 78 -4.88 3.04 10.86
N ARG A 79 -4.94 1.73 10.65
CA ARG A 79 -5.37 0.74 11.65
C ARG A 79 -4.43 0.71 12.85
N CYS A 80 -3.11 0.76 12.64
CA CYS A 80 -2.13 0.84 13.73
C CYS A 80 -2.33 2.09 14.59
N PHE A 81 -2.48 3.27 13.98
CA PHE A 81 -2.72 4.52 14.71
C PHE A 81 -4.04 4.51 15.48
N GLN A 82 -5.12 3.94 14.92
CA GLN A 82 -6.37 3.75 15.65
C GLN A 82 -6.18 2.82 16.87
N GLY A 83 -5.42 1.73 16.69
CA GLY A 83 -5.05 0.81 17.75
C GLY A 83 -4.21 1.44 18.86
N LEU A 84 -3.39 2.46 18.57
CA LEU A 84 -2.66 3.23 19.59
C LEU A 84 -3.55 4.26 20.31
N ALA A 85 -4.57 4.79 19.63
CA ALA A 85 -5.53 5.72 20.22
C ALA A 85 -6.52 5.04 21.19
N LEU A 86 -6.86 3.77 20.94
CA LEU A 86 -7.83 3.02 21.74
C LEU A 86 -7.40 2.73 23.20
N PRO A 87 -6.15 2.34 23.50
CA PRO A 87 -5.64 2.17 24.86
C PRO A 87 -5.73 3.46 25.67
N VAL A 88 -5.39 4.60 25.07
CA VAL A 88 -5.56 5.92 25.70
C VAL A 88 -7.04 6.20 25.96
N ALA A 89 -7.91 5.99 24.97
CA ALA A 89 -9.34 6.23 25.12
C ALA A 89 -10.01 5.29 26.15
N ARG A 90 -9.61 4.02 26.23
CA ARG A 90 -10.10 3.04 27.21
C ARG A 90 -9.56 3.29 28.61
N ALA A 91 -8.29 3.63 28.75
CA ALA A 91 -7.71 4.01 30.04
C ALA A 91 -8.36 5.29 30.58
N LEU A 92 -8.64 6.28 29.73
CA LEU A 92 -9.38 7.49 30.12
C LEU A 92 -10.86 7.20 30.43
N ALA A 93 -11.51 6.28 29.70
CA ALA A 93 -12.90 5.89 29.97
C ALA A 93 -13.06 5.09 31.28
N ALA A 94 -12.05 4.29 31.66
CA ALA A 94 -12.05 3.51 32.90
C ALA A 94 -11.90 4.38 34.17
N VAL A 95 -11.41 5.62 34.03
CA VAL A 95 -11.23 6.57 35.16
C VAL A 95 -12.49 7.42 35.42
N GLY A 96 -13.56 7.25 34.64
CA GLY A 96 -14.82 7.97 34.84
C GLY A 96 -14.78 9.37 34.20
N ALA A 97 -15.59 9.51 33.14
CA ALA A 97 -15.81 10.69 32.29
C ALA A 97 -14.65 11.04 31.30
N PRO A 98 -14.82 10.79 29.98
CA PRO A 98 -13.88 11.28 29.00
C PRO A 98 -14.19 12.75 28.74
N ASP A 99 -13.35 13.65 29.22
CA ASP A 99 -13.32 14.99 28.64
C ASP A 99 -12.76 14.86 27.20
N PRO A 100 -13.57 15.09 26.14
CA PRO A 100 -13.07 15.05 24.76
C PRO A 100 -11.93 16.04 24.52
N VAL A 101 -11.81 17.08 25.36
CA VAL A 101 -10.70 18.04 25.35
C VAL A 101 -9.40 17.39 25.82
N ALA A 102 -9.40 16.54 26.85
CA ALA A 102 -8.19 15.84 27.32
C ALA A 102 -7.59 14.92 26.24
N ARG A 103 -8.44 14.24 25.45
CA ARG A 103 -8.01 13.45 24.28
C ARG A 103 -7.35 14.32 23.21
N SER A 104 -7.95 15.47 22.91
CA SER A 104 -7.40 16.44 21.94
C SER A 104 -6.09 17.06 22.44
N GLN A 105 -5.99 17.34 23.74
CA GLN A 105 -4.80 17.91 24.37
C GLN A 105 -3.63 16.93 24.41
N ALA A 106 -3.85 15.65 24.74
CA ALA A 106 -2.81 14.63 24.71
C ALA A 106 -2.23 14.42 23.30
N TRP A 107 -3.09 14.40 22.27
CA TRP A 107 -2.65 14.37 20.87
C TRP A 107 -1.90 15.64 20.49
N SER A 108 -2.35 16.81 20.95
CA SER A 108 -1.72 18.10 20.67
C SER A 108 -0.36 18.23 21.34
N GLN A 109 -0.20 17.76 22.58
CA GLN A 109 1.09 17.73 23.29
C GLN A 109 2.07 16.77 22.61
N ARG A 110 1.64 15.54 22.29
CA ARG A 110 2.52 14.58 21.60
C ARG A 110 2.91 15.06 20.19
N ALA A 111 1.99 15.71 19.47
CA ALA A 111 2.29 16.33 18.19
C ALA A 111 3.31 17.49 18.31
N ARG A 112 3.26 18.26 19.41
CA ARG A 112 4.23 19.33 19.71
C ARG A 112 5.60 18.79 20.14
N GLU A 113 5.62 17.69 20.88
CA GLU A 113 6.86 17.06 21.39
C GLU A 113 7.63 16.32 20.29
N ARG A 114 6.99 15.97 19.16
CA ARG A 114 7.58 15.26 18.01
C ARG A 114 8.32 13.97 18.39
N THR A 115 7.96 13.36 19.51
CA THR A 115 8.58 12.12 20.00
C THR A 115 8.33 11.01 18.98
N PRO A 116 9.38 10.39 18.40
CA PRO A 116 9.21 9.29 17.46
C PRO A 116 8.46 8.12 18.11
N LEU A 117 7.65 7.41 17.33
CA LEU A 117 7.05 6.15 17.78
C LEU A 117 8.16 5.13 18.06
N ASP A 118 8.05 4.42 19.18
CA ASP A 118 9.02 3.39 19.51
C ASP A 118 8.72 2.05 18.77
N ALA A 119 9.68 1.13 18.84
CA ALA A 119 9.55 -0.17 18.17
C ALA A 119 8.43 -1.04 18.75
N GLY A 120 8.03 -0.82 20.02
CA GLY A 120 6.95 -1.54 20.69
C GLY A 120 5.58 -1.06 20.23
N GLU A 121 5.40 0.26 20.11
CA GLU A 121 4.19 0.89 19.55
C GLU A 121 3.97 0.48 18.09
N LEU A 122 5.05 0.32 17.32
CA LEU A 122 5.01 -0.12 15.93
C LEU A 122 5.04 -1.65 15.74
N ALA A 123 5.09 -2.45 16.81
CA ALA A 123 5.15 -3.91 16.71
C ALA A 123 3.90 -4.51 16.03
N GLY A 124 2.74 -3.85 16.19
CA GLY A 124 1.48 -4.24 15.55
C GLY A 124 1.32 -3.78 14.09
N LEU A 125 2.30 -3.06 13.53
CA LEU A 125 2.23 -2.59 12.14
C LEU A 125 2.59 -3.72 11.18
N SER A 126 1.56 -4.33 10.61
CA SER A 126 1.65 -5.31 9.53
C SER A 126 0.49 -5.15 8.55
N ILE A 127 0.73 -5.40 7.27
CA ILE A 127 -0.30 -5.42 6.23
C ILE A 127 -0.97 -6.79 6.22
N THR A 128 -2.29 -6.78 6.18
CA THR A 128 -3.15 -7.98 6.19
C THR A 128 -3.86 -8.17 4.86
N MET A 129 -4.43 -9.36 4.62
CA MET A 129 -5.24 -9.60 3.41
C MET A 129 -6.46 -8.68 3.31
N THR A 130 -7.07 -8.33 4.45
CA THR A 130 -8.20 -7.39 4.48
C THR A 130 -7.81 -5.99 4.01
N ASP A 131 -6.56 -5.56 4.27
CA ASP A 131 -6.07 -4.26 3.79
C ASP A 131 -5.96 -4.27 2.25
N PHE A 132 -5.57 -5.41 1.65
CA PHE A 132 -5.56 -5.59 0.20
C PHE A 132 -6.96 -5.66 -0.41
N GLU A 133 -7.90 -6.38 0.22
CA GLU A 133 -9.29 -6.46 -0.23
C GLU A 133 -9.96 -5.08 -0.24
N GLU A 134 -9.75 -4.28 0.80
CA GLU A 134 -10.26 -2.90 0.85
C GLU A 134 -9.55 -2.00 -0.17
N ALA A 135 -8.23 -2.17 -0.36
CA ALA A 135 -7.47 -1.39 -1.33
C ALA A 135 -7.91 -1.65 -2.78
N VAL A 136 -8.26 -2.90 -3.14
CA VAL A 136 -8.73 -3.25 -4.50
C VAL A 136 -9.98 -2.45 -4.88
N ALA A 137 -10.87 -2.17 -3.93
CA ALA A 137 -12.08 -1.39 -4.20
C ALA A 137 -11.79 0.10 -4.49
N LYS A 138 -10.62 0.62 -4.10
CA LYS A 138 -10.27 2.04 -4.22
C LYS A 138 -9.37 2.36 -5.39
N VAL A 139 -8.54 1.40 -5.81
CA VAL A 139 -7.59 1.59 -6.92
C VAL A 139 -8.23 1.13 -8.22
N GLN A 140 -8.21 1.99 -9.23
CA GLN A 140 -8.66 1.69 -10.59
C GLN A 140 -7.44 1.51 -11.50
N PRO A 141 -7.50 0.61 -12.51
CA PRO A 141 -6.47 0.46 -13.53
C PRO A 141 -6.42 1.63 -14.52
#